data_AF-A0A926GSI4-F1
#
_entry.id   AF-A0A926GSI4-F1
#
_cell.length_a   1.000
_cell.length_b   1.000
_cell.length_c   1.000
_cell.angle_alpha   90.00
_cell.angle_beta   90.00
_cell.angle_gamma   90.00
#
_symmetry.space_group_name_H-M   'P 1'
#
loop_
_entity.id
_entity.type
_entity.pdbx_description
1 polymer ?
#
loop_
_entity_poly.entity_id
_entity_poly.type
_entity_poly.pdbx_seq_one_letter_code
_entity_poly.pdbx_strand_id
1 'polypeptide(L)'
;MESRAKFLGHSLHQMMIVFPLGLLVTSVLFDVAGALSSSAEMYRVAYWMIAVGVVSGLLAAVTGWIDWGAIPTGTRAKAVGLSHGLANTVMIAAFGLSWWIRYSTNPSSPSVLAIVLSFLALGIGLFAAWLGGELVNRLGVGVDNGAHLNAPSSLSGKPATDTPLPLVESASSAPSQTESHA
;
A
#
# COMPACT_ATOMS: atom_id res chain seq x y z
N MET A 1 9.04 -3.51 -13.15
CA MET A 1 9.18 -2.12 -13.64
C MET A 1 9.35 -1.25 -12.41
N GLU A 2 10.48 -0.55 -12.34
CA GLU A 2 10.85 0.23 -11.16
C GLU A 2 10.06 1.52 -11.03
N SER A 3 9.64 1.84 -9.81
CA SER A 3 9.03 3.13 -9.49
C SER A 3 9.94 4.29 -9.93
N ARG A 4 9.35 5.37 -10.47
CA ARG A 4 10.08 6.60 -10.81
C ARG A 4 10.13 7.57 -9.64
N ALA A 5 9.12 7.55 -8.78
CA ALA A 5 9.12 8.29 -7.53
C ALA A 5 9.71 7.41 -6.41
N LYS A 6 11.04 7.40 -6.27
CA LYS A 6 11.74 6.62 -5.24
C LYS A 6 12.22 7.48 -4.07
N PHE A 7 12.22 6.89 -2.88
CA PHE A 7 12.94 7.39 -1.70
C PHE A 7 13.79 6.26 -1.12
N LEU A 8 15.10 6.47 -1.03
CA LEU A 8 16.07 5.46 -0.56
C LEU A 8 15.91 4.09 -1.25
N GLY A 9 15.65 4.12 -2.56
CA GLY A 9 15.50 2.92 -3.39
C GLY A 9 14.10 2.30 -3.40
N HIS A 10 13.18 2.74 -2.55
CA HIS A 10 11.82 2.18 -2.48
C HIS A 10 10.78 3.07 -3.17
N SER A 11 9.69 2.49 -3.67
CA SER A 11 8.58 3.24 -4.24
C SER A 11 7.93 4.13 -3.18
N LEU A 12 7.92 5.43 -3.43
CA LEU A 12 7.31 6.41 -2.54
C LEU A 12 5.79 6.19 -2.46
N HIS A 13 5.14 5.79 -3.56
CA HIS A 13 3.73 5.41 -3.56
C HIS A 13 3.46 4.25 -2.58
N GLN A 14 4.23 3.15 -2.66
CA GLN A 14 4.07 2.00 -1.75
C GLN A 14 4.32 2.36 -0.29
N MET A 15 5.26 3.28 -0.01
CA MET A 15 5.49 3.77 1.34
C MET A 15 4.33 4.63 1.84
N MET A 16 3.71 5.44 0.99
CA MET A 16 2.67 6.39 1.39
C MET A 16 1.31 5.72 1.60
N ILE A 17 0.96 4.66 0.86
CA ILE A 17 -0.38 4.06 0.93
C ILE A 17 -0.73 3.44 2.29
N VAL A 18 0.26 3.24 3.18
CA VAL A 18 0.03 2.72 4.54
C VAL A 18 -0.86 3.65 5.36
N PHE A 19 -0.71 4.97 5.15
CA PHE A 19 -1.49 5.99 5.85
C PHE A 19 -2.96 6.02 5.41
N PRO A 20 -3.30 6.28 4.13
CA PRO A 20 -4.70 6.37 3.73
C PRO A 20 -5.44 5.07 3.98
N LEU A 21 -4.86 3.91 3.66
CA LEU A 21 -5.56 2.63 3.86
C LEU A 21 -5.80 2.37 5.35
N GLY A 22 -4.77 2.52 6.19
CA GLY A 22 -4.89 2.30 7.63
C GLY A 22 -5.89 3.26 8.28
N LEU A 23 -5.79 4.55 7.99
CA LEU A 23 -6.64 5.59 8.59
C LEU A 23 -8.10 5.48 8.13
N LEU A 24 -8.35 5.28 6.84
CA LEU A 24 -9.71 5.22 6.29
C LEU A 24 -10.44 3.94 6.75
N VAL A 25 -9.77 2.79 6.77
CA VAL A 25 -10.34 1.55 7.34
C VAL A 25 -10.67 1.75 8.82
N THR A 26 -9.71 2.28 9.58
CA THR A 26 -9.87 2.50 11.02
C THR A 26 -10.97 3.51 11.32
N SER A 27 -11.17 4.51 10.47
CA SER A 27 -12.27 5.48 10.64
C SER A 27 -13.66 4.82 10.64
N VAL A 28 -13.86 3.82 9.77
CA VAL A 28 -15.12 3.07 9.71
C VAL A 28 -15.30 2.20 10.95
N LEU A 29 -14.20 1.64 11.50
CA LEU A 29 -14.26 0.93 12.78
C LEU A 29 -14.68 1.85 13.93
N PHE A 30 -14.21 3.10 13.93
CA PHE A 30 -14.64 4.10 14.91
C PHE A 30 -16.08 4.58 14.69
N ASP A 31 -16.57 4.63 13.45
CA ASP A 31 -18.00 4.83 13.17
C ASP A 31 -18.85 3.71 13.80
N VAL A 32 -18.43 2.45 13.65
CA VAL A 32 -19.09 1.29 14.29
C VAL A 32 -19.02 1.39 15.82
N ALA A 33 -17.86 1.70 16.37
CA ALA A 33 -17.69 1.87 17.81
C ALA A 33 -18.59 3.00 18.35
N GLY A 34 -18.70 4.12 17.64
CA GLY A 34 -19.60 5.22 17.96
C GLY A 34 -21.07 4.80 17.95
N ALA A 35 -21.47 3.99 16.97
CA ALA A 35 -22.84 3.47 16.89
C ALA A 35 -23.17 2.51 18.05
N LEU A 36 -22.25 1.60 18.37
CA LEU A 36 -22.46 0.60 19.42
C LEU A 36 -22.40 1.18 20.84
N SER A 37 -21.54 2.18 21.06
CA SER A 37 -21.35 2.81 22.38
C SER A 37 -22.16 4.08 22.59
N SER A 38 -22.84 4.58 21.55
CA SER A 38 -23.45 5.91 21.53
C SER A 38 -22.46 7.03 21.90
N SER A 39 -21.16 6.84 21.60
CA SER A 39 -20.09 7.78 21.98
C SER A 39 -19.81 8.80 20.89
N ALA A 40 -20.07 10.06 21.22
CA ALA A 40 -19.72 11.24 20.41
C ALA A 40 -18.21 11.33 20.12
N GLU A 41 -17.36 10.85 21.03
CA GLU A 41 -15.90 10.90 20.84
C GLU A 41 -15.42 9.94 19.76
N MET A 42 -16.04 8.76 19.65
CA MET A 42 -15.66 7.78 18.62
C MET A 42 -15.93 8.34 17.21
N TYR A 43 -17.04 9.05 17.02
CA TYR A 43 -17.31 9.74 15.76
C TYR A 43 -16.35 10.91 15.48
N ARG A 44 -15.90 11.63 16.51
CA ARG A 44 -14.85 12.65 16.37
C ARG A 44 -13.51 12.05 15.94
N VAL A 45 -13.13 10.90 16.50
CA VAL A 45 -11.93 10.18 16.07
C VAL A 45 -12.07 9.74 14.62
N ALA A 46 -13.20 9.14 14.23
CA ALA A 46 -13.48 8.77 12.84
C ALA A 46 -13.35 9.98 11.90
N TYR A 47 -13.91 11.14 12.27
CA TYR A 47 -13.80 12.37 11.50
C TYR A 47 -12.35 12.77 11.20
N TRP A 48 -11.48 12.80 12.21
CA TRP A 48 -10.07 13.16 12.01
C TRP A 48 -9.29 12.09 11.25
N MET A 49 -9.61 10.82 11.45
CA MET A 49 -9.04 9.71 10.68
C MET A 49 -9.39 9.84 9.18
N ILE A 50 -10.64 10.19 8.85
CA ILE A 50 -11.05 10.46 7.47
C ILE A 50 -10.28 11.67 6.93
N ALA A 51 -10.19 12.76 7.68
CA ALA A 51 -9.48 13.97 7.26
C ALA A 51 -8.02 13.68 6.85
N VAL A 52 -7.26 13.05 7.75
CA VAL A 52 -5.84 12.72 7.50
C VAL A 52 -5.72 11.62 6.44
N GLY A 53 -6.65 10.67 6.41
CA GLY A 53 -6.71 9.62 5.40
C GLY A 53 -6.92 10.18 3.98
N VAL A 54 -7.81 11.16 3.82
CA VAL A 54 -8.06 11.84 2.54
C VAL A 54 -6.82 12.63 2.11
N VAL A 55 -6.23 13.43 3.00
CA VAL A 55 -5.03 14.23 2.67
C VAL A 55 -3.85 13.32 2.28
N SER A 56 -3.56 12.30 3.08
CA SER A 56 -2.48 11.34 2.78
C SER A 56 -2.76 10.54 1.50
N GLY A 57 -4.02 10.21 1.23
CA GLY A 57 -4.43 9.54 0.00
C GLY A 57 -4.26 10.39 -1.25
N LEU A 58 -4.54 11.70 -1.19
CA LEU A 58 -4.24 12.63 -2.27
C LEU A 58 -2.74 12.72 -2.55
N LEU A 59 -1.91 12.77 -1.50
CA LEU A 59 -0.46 12.76 -1.65
C LEU A 59 0.03 11.43 -2.28
N ALA A 60 -0.51 10.29 -1.87
CA ALA A 60 -0.20 8.99 -2.46
C ALA A 60 -0.67 8.87 -3.93
N ALA A 61 -1.78 9.51 -4.28
CA ALA A 61 -2.30 9.54 -5.65
C ALA A 61 -1.34 10.27 -6.60
N VAL A 62 -0.68 11.34 -6.15
CA VAL A 62 0.32 12.07 -6.96
C VAL A 62 1.50 11.17 -7.31
N THR A 63 2.09 10.50 -6.31
CA THR A 63 3.23 9.61 -6.54
C THR A 63 2.84 8.36 -7.34
N GLY A 64 1.64 7.84 -7.11
CA GLY A 64 1.07 6.73 -7.89
C GLY A 64 0.81 7.10 -9.35
N TRP A 65 0.38 8.33 -9.64
CA TRP A 65 0.17 8.81 -11.01
C TRP A 65 1.48 8.92 -11.79
N ILE A 66 2.54 9.40 -11.12
CA ILE A 66 3.90 9.47 -11.69
C ILE A 66 4.39 8.04 -12.05
N ASP A 67 4.25 7.10 -11.13
CA ASP A 67 4.65 5.70 -11.35
C ASP A 67 3.80 5.02 -12.42
N TRP A 68 2.50 5.26 -12.45
CA TRP A 68 1.61 4.76 -13.49
C TRP A 68 2.01 5.29 -14.87
N GLY A 69 2.39 6.57 -14.98
CA GLY A 69 2.91 7.18 -16.20
C GLY A 69 4.13 6.45 -16.78
N ALA A 70 4.97 5.88 -15.91
CA ALA A 70 6.16 5.12 -16.29
C ALA A 70 5.86 3.72 -16.84
N ILE A 71 4.69 3.16 -16.58
CA ILE A 71 4.30 1.83 -17.08
C ILE A 71 4.20 1.88 -18.61
N PRO A 72 4.84 0.96 -19.35
CA PRO A 72 4.74 0.87 -20.79
C PRO A 72 3.29 0.73 -21.27
N THR A 73 2.94 1.45 -22.34
CA THR A 73 1.62 1.40 -22.96
C THR A 73 1.34 0.01 -23.56
N GLY A 74 0.05 -0.34 -23.69
CA GLY A 74 -0.37 -1.64 -24.22
C GLY A 74 -0.19 -2.84 -23.28
N THR A 75 0.35 -2.64 -22.08
CA THR A 75 0.53 -3.71 -21.09
C THR A 75 -0.70 -3.91 -20.20
N ARG A 76 -0.91 -5.14 -19.69
CA ARG A 76 -1.92 -5.44 -18.66
C ARG A 76 -1.71 -4.58 -17.40
N ALA A 77 -0.46 -4.31 -17.02
CA ALA A 77 -0.12 -3.44 -15.90
C ALA A 77 -0.64 -2.01 -16.07
N LYS A 78 -0.61 -1.46 -17.29
CA LYS A 78 -1.15 -0.12 -17.55
C LYS A 78 -2.66 -0.06 -17.32
N ALA A 79 -3.38 -1.08 -17.81
CA ALA A 79 -4.83 -1.19 -17.67
C ALA A 79 -5.26 -1.40 -16.21
N VAL A 80 -4.66 -2.38 -15.52
CA VAL A 80 -4.94 -2.64 -14.10
C VAL A 80 -4.58 -1.43 -13.24
N GLY A 81 -3.46 -0.76 -13.54
CA GLY A 81 -3.03 0.46 -12.87
C GLY A 81 -4.02 1.61 -13.02
N LEU A 82 -4.64 1.74 -14.21
CA LEU A 82 -5.69 2.74 -14.43
C LEU A 82 -6.95 2.41 -13.62
N SER A 83 -7.41 1.15 -13.64
CA SER A 83 -8.56 0.72 -12.83
C SER A 83 -8.32 0.93 -11.33
N HIS A 84 -7.11 0.62 -10.85
CA HIS A 84 -6.69 0.86 -9.47
C HIS A 84 -6.72 2.35 -9.12
N GLY A 85 -6.14 3.20 -9.98
CA GLY A 85 -6.13 4.66 -9.78
C GLY A 85 -7.54 5.25 -9.78
N LEU A 86 -8.40 4.84 -10.70
CA LEU A 86 -9.80 5.29 -10.76
C LEU A 86 -10.59 4.87 -9.53
N ALA A 87 -10.46 3.61 -9.09
CA ALA A 87 -11.14 3.12 -7.89
C ALA A 87 -10.70 3.91 -6.64
N ASN A 88 -9.40 4.18 -6.49
CA ASN A 88 -8.90 5.03 -5.40
C ASN A 88 -9.40 6.46 -5.47
N THR A 89 -9.49 7.06 -6.67
CA THR A 89 -10.05 8.41 -6.84
C THR A 89 -11.50 8.46 -6.37
N VAL A 90 -12.32 7.46 -6.73
CA VAL A 90 -13.72 7.38 -6.27
C VAL A 90 -13.79 7.18 -4.75
N MET A 91 -12.97 6.29 -4.19
CA MET A 91 -12.87 6.08 -2.75
C MET A 91 -12.53 7.40 -2.01
N ILE A 92 -11.47 8.10 -2.45
CA ILE A 92 -11.02 9.36 -1.83
C ILE A 92 -12.10 10.43 -1.95
N ALA A 93 -12.77 10.54 -3.09
CA ALA A 93 -13.86 11.49 -3.29
C ALA A 93 -15.05 11.19 -2.35
N ALA A 94 -15.42 9.92 -2.19
CA ALA A 94 -16.52 9.52 -1.32
C ALA A 94 -16.19 9.75 0.18
N PHE A 95 -14.98 9.42 0.62
CA PHE A 95 -14.51 9.78 1.96
C PHE A 95 -14.39 11.29 2.15
N GLY A 96 -13.92 12.03 1.14
CA GLY A 96 -13.86 13.48 1.15
C GLY A 96 -15.25 14.12 1.28
N LEU A 97 -16.25 13.57 0.60
CA LEU A 97 -17.65 13.99 0.74
C LEU A 97 -18.22 13.65 2.12
N SER A 98 -17.94 12.46 2.65
CA SER A 98 -18.31 12.10 4.03
C SER A 98 -17.69 13.08 5.04
N TRP A 99 -16.40 13.39 4.87
CA TRP A 99 -15.68 14.35 5.71
C TRP A 99 -16.29 15.74 5.63
N TRP A 100 -16.59 16.21 4.41
CA TRP A 100 -17.23 17.50 4.18
C TRP A 100 -18.60 17.60 4.86
N ILE A 101 -19.45 16.58 4.70
CA ILE A 101 -20.78 16.54 5.35
C ILE A 101 -20.66 16.60 6.87
N ARG A 102 -19.71 15.85 7.45
CA ARG A 102 -19.45 15.87 8.90
C ARG A 102 -18.96 17.24 9.36
N TYR A 103 -18.06 17.86 8.60
CA TYR A 103 -17.53 19.19 8.87
C TYR A 103 -18.62 20.26 8.81
N SER A 104 -19.50 20.22 7.79
CA SER A 104 -20.57 21.20 7.60
C SER A 104 -21.76 21.02 8.55
N THR A 105 -21.77 19.95 9.35
CA THR A 105 -22.83 19.64 10.30
C THR A 105 -22.26 19.47 11.71
N ASN A 106 -22.19 18.25 12.24
CA ASN A 106 -21.60 17.94 13.53
C ASN A 106 -20.76 16.66 13.43
N PRO A 107 -19.42 16.74 13.53
CA PRO A 107 -18.54 15.58 13.52
C PRO A 107 -18.84 14.55 14.61
N SER A 108 -19.47 14.98 15.71
CA SER A 108 -19.78 14.15 16.88
C SER A 108 -21.13 13.43 16.76
N SER A 109 -21.92 13.73 15.73
CA SER A 109 -23.22 13.14 15.43
C SER A 109 -23.42 13.09 13.91
N PRO A 110 -22.65 12.25 13.20
CA PRO A 110 -22.67 12.20 11.73
C PRO A 110 -24.05 11.75 11.22
N SER A 111 -24.44 12.29 10.07
CA SER A 111 -25.66 11.84 9.38
C SER A 111 -25.51 10.42 8.83
N VAL A 112 -26.62 9.71 8.65
CA VAL A 112 -26.65 8.38 8.02
C VAL A 112 -25.97 8.41 6.65
N LEU A 113 -26.17 9.48 5.86
CA LEU A 113 -25.53 9.63 4.56
C LEU A 113 -23.99 9.66 4.66
N ALA A 114 -23.44 10.40 5.63
CA ALA A 114 -21.99 10.45 5.83
C ALA A 114 -21.40 9.09 6.21
N ILE A 115 -22.13 8.30 7.01
CA ILE A 115 -21.76 6.93 7.39
C ILE A 115 -21.85 6.00 6.17
N VAL A 116 -22.95 6.01 5.43
CA VAL A 116 -23.11 5.17 4.23
C VAL A 116 -22.01 5.45 3.20
N LEU A 117 -21.65 6.72 3.00
CA LEU A 117 -20.53 7.09 2.14
C LEU A 117 -19.19 6.50 2.61
N SER A 118 -18.87 6.52 3.90
CA SER A 118 -17.61 5.94 4.41
C SER A 118 -17.57 4.42 4.23
N PHE A 119 -18.68 3.72 4.42
CA PHE A 119 -18.77 2.27 4.19
C PHE A 119 -18.66 1.90 2.70
N LEU A 120 -19.35 2.61 1.81
CA LEU A 120 -19.25 2.38 0.36
C LEU A 120 -17.82 2.68 -0.13
N ALA A 121 -17.24 3.78 0.34
CA ALA A 121 -15.86 4.15 0.03
C ALA A 121 -14.88 3.06 0.50
N LEU A 122 -15.06 2.51 1.70
CA LEU A 122 -14.26 1.39 2.20
C LEU A 122 -14.36 0.17 1.28
N GLY A 123 -15.57 -0.22 0.85
CA GLY A 123 -15.75 -1.35 -0.08
C GLY A 123 -14.98 -1.16 -1.39
N ILE A 124 -15.06 0.05 -1.97
CA ILE A 124 -14.32 0.42 -3.19
C ILE A 124 -12.81 0.40 -2.92
N GLY A 125 -12.38 0.91 -1.76
CA GLY A 125 -10.99 0.93 -1.33
C GLY A 125 -10.38 -0.45 -1.15
N LEU A 126 -11.13 -1.42 -0.60
CA LEU A 126 -10.66 -2.80 -0.47
C LEU A 126 -10.51 -3.47 -1.84
N PHE A 127 -11.41 -3.22 -2.78
CA PHE A 127 -11.24 -3.67 -4.17
C PHE A 127 -10.02 -3.02 -4.83
N ALA A 128 -9.82 -1.72 -4.61
CA ALA A 128 -8.63 -1.02 -5.10
C ALA A 128 -7.34 -1.59 -4.47
N ALA A 129 -7.34 -1.93 -3.18
CA ALA A 129 -6.22 -2.56 -2.51
C ALA A 129 -5.88 -3.94 -3.11
N TRP A 130 -6.89 -4.72 -3.47
CA TRP A 130 -6.69 -5.98 -4.20
C TRP A 130 -6.02 -5.77 -5.56
N LEU A 131 -6.46 -4.77 -6.34
CA LEU A 131 -5.81 -4.40 -7.60
C LEU A 131 -4.36 -3.94 -7.40
N GLY A 132 -4.09 -3.22 -6.30
CA GLY A 132 -2.72 -2.85 -5.91
C GLY A 132 -1.85 -4.07 -5.63
N GLY A 133 -2.40 -5.06 -4.94
CA GLY A 133 -1.76 -6.37 -4.73
C GLY A 133 -1.47 -7.08 -6.05
N GLU A 134 -2.38 -7.07 -7.01
CA GLU A 134 -2.16 -7.66 -8.34
C GLU A 134 -1.01 -6.95 -9.09
N LEU A 135 -0.94 -5.62 -9.03
CA LEU A 135 0.13 -4.83 -9.64
C LEU A 135 1.52 -5.20 -9.11
N VAL A 136 1.64 -5.37 -7.79
CA VAL A 136 2.91 -5.70 -7.16
C VAL A 136 3.23 -7.20 -7.34
N ASN A 137 2.31 -8.08 -6.94
CA ASN A 137 2.58 -9.51 -6.79
C ASN A 137 2.62 -10.27 -8.12
N ARG A 138 1.80 -9.86 -9.10
CA ARG A 138 1.71 -10.56 -10.40
C ARG A 138 2.37 -9.80 -11.53
N LEU A 139 2.42 -8.48 -11.45
CA LEU A 139 2.88 -7.62 -12.54
C LEU A 139 4.20 -6.92 -12.25
N GLY A 140 4.77 -7.08 -11.06
CA GLY A 140 6.10 -6.56 -10.69
C GLY A 140 6.21 -5.05 -10.79
N VAL A 141 5.11 -4.32 -10.55
CA VAL A 141 5.09 -2.86 -10.54
C VAL A 141 5.65 -2.37 -9.21
N GLY A 142 6.63 -1.46 -9.27
CA GLY A 142 7.31 -0.94 -8.09
C GLY A 142 8.35 -1.89 -7.50
N VAL A 143 8.60 -3.04 -8.16
CA VAL A 143 9.61 -4.03 -7.78
C VAL A 143 10.85 -3.87 -8.67
N ASP A 144 12.03 -3.91 -8.07
CA ASP A 144 13.30 -3.84 -8.77
C ASP A 144 13.50 -5.05 -9.69
N ASN A 145 14.13 -4.79 -10.85
CA ASN A 145 14.37 -5.86 -11.81
C ASN A 145 15.36 -6.86 -11.23
N GLY A 146 14.99 -8.15 -11.24
CA GLY A 146 15.83 -9.22 -10.69
C GLY A 146 15.79 -9.35 -9.16
N ALA A 147 14.89 -8.64 -8.48
CA ALA A 147 14.71 -8.79 -7.04
C ALA A 147 14.47 -10.24 -6.63
N HIS A 148 15.20 -10.68 -5.61
CA HIS A 148 15.17 -12.05 -5.08
C HIS A 148 15.43 -12.05 -3.57
N LEU A 149 15.24 -13.19 -2.91
CA LEU A 149 15.31 -13.30 -1.44
C LEU A 149 16.68 -12.91 -0.85
N ASN A 150 17.76 -13.00 -1.64
CA ASN A 150 19.12 -12.64 -1.24
C ASN A 150 19.60 -11.30 -1.84
N ALA A 151 18.71 -10.43 -2.31
CA ALA A 151 19.11 -9.19 -2.98
C ALA A 151 19.81 -8.26 -1.99
N PRO A 152 20.86 -7.52 -2.41
CA PRO A 152 21.56 -6.61 -1.53
C PRO A 152 20.63 -5.46 -1.11
N SER A 153 20.95 -4.84 0.03
CA SER A 153 20.21 -3.66 0.50
C SER A 153 20.23 -2.54 -0.56
N SER A 154 19.10 -1.85 -0.73
CA SER A 154 18.99 -0.64 -1.57
C SER A 154 19.96 0.47 -1.17
N LEU A 155 20.48 0.44 0.07
CA LEU A 155 21.49 1.38 0.57
C LEU A 155 22.93 1.01 0.19
N SER A 156 23.16 -0.19 -0.35
CA SER A 156 24.50 -0.68 -0.68
C SER A 156 25.04 -0.16 -2.01
N GLY A 157 24.19 0.46 -2.83
CA GLY A 157 24.52 0.88 -4.20
C GLY A 157 24.64 -0.27 -5.21
N LYS A 158 24.47 -1.52 -4.78
CA LYS A 158 24.48 -2.71 -5.65
C LYS A 158 23.11 -2.94 -6.29
N PRO A 159 23.04 -3.43 -7.54
CA PRO A 159 21.77 -3.75 -8.19
C PRO A 159 21.09 -4.96 -7.52
N ALA A 160 19.75 -5.03 -7.63
CA ALA A 160 18.98 -6.13 -7.03
C ALA A 160 19.28 -7.52 -7.61
N THR A 161 19.89 -7.58 -8.81
CA THR A 161 20.36 -8.81 -9.47
C THR A 161 21.61 -9.41 -8.84
N ASP A 162 22.34 -8.65 -8.02
CA ASP A 162 23.56 -9.16 -7.40
C ASP A 162 23.23 -10.26 -6.40
N THR A 163 23.77 -11.44 -6.63
CA THR A 163 23.71 -12.54 -5.66
C THR A 163 24.99 -12.50 -4.82
N PRO A 164 24.90 -12.37 -3.48
CA PRO A 164 26.04 -12.61 -2.62
C PRO A 164 26.59 -14.02 -2.91
N LEU A 165 27.91 -14.19 -2.93
CA LEU A 165 28.52 -15.53 -3.06
C LEU A 165 27.80 -16.48 -2.07
N PRO A 166 27.49 -17.72 -2.48
CA PRO A 166 26.85 -18.68 -1.60
C PRO A 166 27.61 -18.69 -0.29
N LEU A 167 26.89 -18.56 0.84
CA LEU A 167 27.46 -18.81 2.15
C LEU A 167 28.12 -20.17 2.02
N VAL A 168 29.45 -20.17 2.05
CA VAL A 168 30.31 -21.31 1.75
C VAL A 168 29.68 -22.54 2.38
N GLU A 169 29.52 -23.57 1.56
CA GLU A 169 29.26 -24.95 1.94
C GLU A 169 30.36 -25.37 2.93
N SER A 170 30.22 -24.96 4.20
CA SER A 170 31.25 -25.16 5.20
C SER A 170 31.20 -26.61 5.62
N ALA A 171 32.16 -27.36 5.09
CA ALA A 171 32.64 -28.65 5.57
C ALA A 171 31.68 -29.85 5.41
N SER A 172 31.69 -30.46 4.22
CA SER A 172 31.53 -31.92 4.10
C SER A 172 32.38 -32.48 2.97
N SER A 173 33.70 -32.32 3.08
CA SER A 173 34.66 -33.11 2.31
C SER A 173 35.91 -33.40 3.14
N ALA A 174 35.76 -34.27 4.14
CA ALA A 174 36.91 -35.00 4.66
C ALA A 174 36.95 -36.37 3.96
N PRO A 175 37.92 -36.66 3.07
CA PRO A 175 38.17 -38.03 2.65
C PRO A 175 38.76 -38.77 3.85
N SER A 176 38.12 -39.85 4.29
CA SER A 176 38.72 -40.76 5.27
C SER A 176 39.91 -41.45 4.64
N GLN A 177 41.10 -40.92 4.86
CA GLN A 177 42.30 -41.73 4.80
C GLN A 177 42.28 -42.63 6.03
N THR A 178 41.92 -43.89 5.85
CA THR A 178 42.33 -44.95 6.78
C THR A 178 43.47 -45.70 6.12
N GLU A 179 44.60 -45.54 6.78
CA GLU A 179 45.91 -46.08 6.48
C GLU A 179 45.90 -47.61 6.40
N SER A 180 46.80 -48.09 5.53
CA SER A 180 47.40 -49.41 5.56
C SER A 180 47.86 -49.76 6.97
N HIS A 181 47.38 -50.89 7.51
CA HIS A 181 48.14 -51.71 8.43
C HIS A 181 47.70 -53.18 8.34
N ALA A 182 48.72 -54.04 8.18
CA ALA A 182 48.77 -55.51 8.19
C ALA A 182 48.43 -56.24 6.89
#